data_AF-A0A9D1XP33-F1
#
_entry.id   AF-A0A9D1XP33-F1
#
_cell.length_a   1.000
_cell.length_b   1.000
_cell.length_c   1.000
_cell.angle_alpha   90.00
_cell.angle_beta   90.00
_cell.angle_gamma   90.00
#
_symmetry.space_group_name_H-M   'P 1'
#
loop_
_entity.id
_entity.type
_entity.pdbx_description
1 polymer ?
#
loop_
_entity_poly.entity_id
_entity_poly.type
_entity_poly.pdbx_seq_one_letter_code
_entity_poly.pdbx_strand_id
1 'polypeptide(L)'
;MQDTKIYSYIFKPQGKIRGIIQIVHGITEHMGRYQEFANYCTNHGFIVYGIDLVGHGKSLYQGHIKGYFGKEGSWENVVNDVYNSYLQIKEKYPDLPYYLIGFSLGSFIVRNLMIENRSLKINACLLLGTGYQSPILLKMVKFVVKQNGKKAGEEHSTSLIDNLAFKNYNKKFKDASSNADWLLEDKKARKQCLPLLWTMEKDVTMRSS
;
A
#
# COMPACT_ATOMS: atom_id res chain seq x y z
N MET A 1 -14.82 -16.97 -11.07
CA MET A 1 -13.90 -16.08 -10.33
C MET A 1 -14.67 -15.55 -9.14
N GLN A 2 -14.14 -15.66 -7.94
CA GLN A 2 -14.81 -15.14 -6.75
C GLN A 2 -14.59 -13.62 -6.75
N ASP A 3 -15.65 -12.83 -6.73
CA ASP A 3 -15.56 -11.36 -6.72
C ASP A 3 -14.75 -10.91 -5.49
N THR A 4 -13.53 -10.44 -5.73
CA THR A 4 -12.67 -9.89 -4.68
C THR A 4 -13.15 -8.48 -4.38
N LYS A 5 -13.71 -8.26 -3.20
CA LYS A 5 -14.16 -6.94 -2.77
C LYS A 5 -12.95 -6.09 -2.39
N ILE A 6 -12.86 -4.85 -2.84
CA ILE A 6 -11.80 -3.92 -2.42
C ILE A 6 -12.39 -2.88 -1.48
N TYR A 7 -11.85 -2.77 -0.27
CA TYR A 7 -12.30 -1.79 0.71
C TYR A 7 -11.61 -0.44 0.44
N SER A 8 -12.38 0.64 0.45
CA SER A 8 -11.88 2.00 0.27
C SER A 8 -12.13 2.86 1.50
N TYR A 9 -11.25 3.84 1.70
CA TYR A 9 -11.36 4.86 2.73
C TYR A 9 -11.47 6.22 2.05
N ILE A 10 -12.39 7.04 2.53
CA ILE A 10 -12.52 8.42 2.10
C ILE A 10 -12.66 9.32 3.33
N PHE A 11 -11.70 10.21 3.50
CA PHE A 11 -11.70 11.26 4.50
C PHE A 11 -12.02 12.57 3.79
N LYS A 12 -13.07 13.26 4.23
CA LYS A 12 -13.57 14.48 3.57
C LYS A 12 -13.35 15.69 4.48
N PRO A 13 -12.90 16.83 3.92
CA PRO A 13 -12.85 18.08 4.65
C PRO A 13 -14.27 18.59 4.94
N GLN A 14 -14.40 19.38 6.00
CA GLN A 14 -15.58 20.25 6.16
C GLN A 14 -15.34 21.53 5.34
N GLY A 15 -16.34 21.95 4.55
CA GLY A 15 -16.27 23.18 3.75
C GLY A 15 -15.57 23.03 2.39
N LYS A 16 -14.83 24.07 1.97
CA LYS A 16 -14.28 24.17 0.60
C LYS A 16 -13.22 23.10 0.34
N ILE A 17 -13.45 22.28 -0.68
CA ILE A 17 -12.49 21.28 -1.14
C ILE A 17 -11.48 21.93 -2.10
N ARG A 18 -10.18 21.73 -1.83
CA ARG A 18 -9.04 22.30 -2.56
C ARG A 18 -8.35 21.30 -3.48
N GLY A 19 -8.51 20.01 -3.24
CA GLY A 19 -7.87 18.95 -4.01
C GLY A 19 -8.08 17.57 -3.40
N ILE A 20 -7.52 16.58 -4.06
CA ILE A 20 -7.61 15.16 -3.71
C ILE A 20 -6.20 14.61 -3.52
N ILE A 21 -5.98 13.86 -2.45
CA ILE A 21 -4.76 13.11 -2.18
C ILE A 21 -5.14 11.63 -2.16
N GLN A 22 -4.70 10.87 -3.16
CA GLN A 22 -4.82 9.42 -3.16
C GLN A 22 -3.55 8.79 -2.59
N ILE A 23 -3.70 7.89 -1.63
CA ILE A 23 -2.60 7.17 -1.00
C ILE A 23 -2.65 5.70 -1.44
N VAL A 24 -1.50 5.17 -1.82
CA VAL A 24 -1.26 3.74 -2.08
C VAL A 24 -0.23 3.24 -1.08
N HIS A 25 -0.68 2.38 -0.16
CA HIS A 25 0.09 1.95 1.01
C HIS A 25 1.17 0.89 0.72
N GLY A 26 2.05 0.64 1.68
CA GLY A 26 3.11 -0.37 1.59
C GLY A 26 2.65 -1.81 1.85
N ILE A 27 3.57 -2.77 1.65
CA ILE A 27 3.33 -4.23 1.76
C ILE A 27 2.90 -4.69 3.16
N THR A 28 3.19 -3.94 4.22
CA THR A 28 2.85 -4.34 5.60
C THR A 28 1.72 -3.50 6.21
N GLU A 29 1.15 -2.63 5.39
CA GLU A 29 0.27 -1.55 5.84
C GLU A 29 -1.14 -1.73 5.32
N HIS A 30 -2.00 -0.78 5.67
CA HIS A 30 -3.36 -0.62 5.18
C HIS A 30 -3.74 0.86 5.35
N MET A 31 -4.77 1.33 4.66
CA MET A 31 -5.17 2.75 4.64
C MET A 31 -5.54 3.30 6.02
N GLY A 32 -6.04 2.45 6.92
CA GLY A 32 -6.36 2.85 8.30
C GLY A 32 -5.18 3.51 9.05
N ARG A 33 -3.93 3.12 8.75
CA ARG A 33 -2.73 3.71 9.37
C ARG A 33 -2.49 5.18 8.99
N TYR A 34 -3.11 5.66 7.92
CA TYR A 34 -2.96 7.03 7.45
C TYR A 34 -4.01 7.98 8.05
N GLN A 35 -4.80 7.55 9.03
CA GLN A 35 -5.89 8.37 9.57
C GLN A 35 -5.43 9.72 10.13
N GLU A 36 -4.31 9.77 10.86
CA GLU A 36 -3.78 11.04 11.38
C GLU A 36 -3.38 12.00 10.25
N PHE A 37 -2.65 11.49 9.24
CA PHE A 37 -2.30 12.26 8.06
C PHE A 37 -3.54 12.71 7.28
N ALA A 38 -4.53 11.83 7.14
CA ALA A 38 -5.79 12.13 6.48
C ALA A 38 -6.54 13.25 7.20
N ASN A 39 -6.63 13.19 8.53
CA ASN A 39 -7.25 14.23 9.35
C ASN A 39 -6.52 15.57 9.24
N TYR A 40 -5.19 15.54 9.22
CA TYR A 40 -4.40 16.75 8.97
C TYR A 40 -4.74 17.36 7.61
N CYS A 41 -4.76 16.56 6.54
CA CYS A 41 -5.05 17.02 5.19
C CYS A 41 -6.50 17.50 5.02
N THR A 42 -7.48 16.83 5.63
CA THR A 42 -8.89 17.25 5.58
C THR A 42 -9.10 18.57 6.32
N ASN A 43 -8.41 18.83 7.42
CA ASN A 43 -8.42 20.14 8.08
C ASN A 43 -7.86 21.27 7.18
N HIS A 44 -7.07 20.92 6.17
CA HIS A 44 -6.53 21.86 5.19
C HIS A 44 -7.31 21.90 3.87
N GLY A 45 -8.47 21.24 3.80
CA GLY A 45 -9.38 21.26 2.64
C GLY A 45 -9.12 20.19 1.59
N PHE A 46 -8.34 19.15 1.87
CA PHE A 46 -8.08 18.07 0.92
C PHE A 46 -8.95 16.84 1.21
N ILE A 47 -9.52 16.23 0.18
CA ILE A 47 -10.02 14.86 0.28
C ILE A 47 -8.81 13.94 0.36
N VAL A 48 -8.80 13.00 1.30
CA VAL A 48 -7.83 11.91 1.33
C VAL A 48 -8.54 10.61 1.04
N TYR A 49 -8.03 9.86 0.08
CA TYR A 49 -8.64 8.65 -0.43
C TYR A 49 -7.62 7.53 -0.63
N GLY A 50 -8.06 6.28 -0.55
CA GLY A 50 -7.27 5.14 -0.95
C GLY A 50 -8.00 3.84 -0.70
N ILE A 51 -7.40 2.75 -1.13
CA ILE A 51 -7.92 1.39 -0.95
C ILE A 51 -6.98 0.58 -0.07
N ASP A 52 -7.55 -0.36 0.69
CA ASP A 52 -6.75 -1.48 1.17
C ASP A 52 -6.49 -2.40 -0.02
N LEU A 53 -5.22 -2.58 -0.38
CA LEU A 53 -4.81 -3.49 -1.46
C LEU A 53 -5.30 -4.91 -1.16
N VAL A 54 -5.54 -5.71 -2.20
CA VAL A 54 -5.93 -7.12 -2.03
C VAL A 54 -4.95 -7.84 -1.09
N GLY A 55 -5.48 -8.63 -0.16
CA GLY A 55 -4.67 -9.31 0.86
C GLY A 55 -4.17 -8.42 2.00
N HIS A 56 -4.64 -7.18 2.11
CA HIS A 56 -4.29 -6.22 3.17
C HIS A 56 -5.55 -5.64 3.84
N GLY A 57 -5.40 -5.18 5.10
CA GLY A 57 -6.45 -4.47 5.84
C GLY A 57 -7.83 -5.14 5.78
N LYS A 58 -8.86 -4.35 5.45
CA LYS A 58 -10.25 -4.81 5.25
C LYS A 58 -10.47 -5.58 3.95
N SER A 59 -9.53 -5.51 3.01
CA SER A 59 -9.53 -6.30 1.77
C SER A 59 -8.91 -7.69 1.96
N LEU A 60 -8.58 -8.09 3.19
CA LEU A 60 -8.19 -9.44 3.58
C LEU A 60 -9.42 -10.22 4.07
N TYR A 61 -10.06 -10.98 3.20
CA TYR A 61 -11.23 -11.80 3.54
C TYR A 61 -10.85 -13.15 4.15
N GLN A 62 -11.82 -13.78 4.82
CA GLN A 62 -11.65 -15.09 5.41
C GLN A 62 -11.19 -16.12 4.35
N GLY A 63 -10.06 -16.77 4.60
CA GLY A 63 -9.43 -17.73 3.68
C GLY A 63 -8.39 -17.14 2.72
N HIS A 64 -8.25 -15.80 2.66
CA HIS A 64 -7.19 -15.16 1.88
C HIS A 64 -5.88 -15.06 2.66
N ILE A 65 -4.77 -15.00 1.92
CA ILE A 65 -3.42 -14.99 2.48
C ILE A 65 -2.90 -13.56 2.53
N LYS A 66 -2.32 -13.18 3.66
CA LYS A 66 -1.75 -11.84 3.90
C LYS A 66 -0.69 -11.52 2.85
N GLY A 67 -0.81 -10.37 2.20
CA GLY A 67 0.14 -9.92 1.19
C GLY A 67 0.14 -10.73 -0.11
N TYR A 68 -0.77 -11.69 -0.27
CA TYR A 68 -0.87 -12.47 -1.50
C TYR A 68 -1.84 -11.82 -2.48
N PHE A 69 -1.33 -11.44 -3.64
CA PHE A 69 -2.09 -10.77 -4.70
C PHE A 69 -2.81 -11.72 -5.64
N GLY A 70 -2.52 -13.01 -5.57
CA GLY A 70 -2.97 -14.02 -6.52
C GLY A 70 -1.80 -14.64 -7.29
N LYS A 71 -2.14 -15.53 -8.24
CA LYS A 71 -1.18 -16.28 -9.06
C LYS A 71 -0.33 -15.34 -9.94
N GLU A 72 0.74 -15.86 -10.53
CA GLU A 72 1.53 -15.13 -11.53
C GLU A 72 0.61 -14.40 -12.55
N GLY A 73 0.87 -13.11 -12.76
CA GLY A 73 0.01 -12.21 -13.57
C GLY A 73 -0.92 -11.30 -12.76
N SER A 74 -1.21 -11.62 -11.50
CA SER A 74 -2.16 -10.84 -10.68
C SER A 74 -1.67 -9.42 -10.31
N TRP A 75 -0.41 -9.09 -10.59
CA TRP A 75 0.13 -7.73 -10.39
C TRP A 75 -0.69 -6.68 -11.14
N GLU A 76 -1.10 -6.96 -12.38
CA GLU A 76 -1.89 -6.05 -13.20
C GLU A 76 -3.26 -5.78 -12.57
N ASN A 77 -3.85 -6.76 -11.89
CA ASN A 77 -5.11 -6.57 -11.16
C ASN A 77 -4.94 -5.56 -10.02
N VAL A 78 -3.83 -5.62 -9.28
CA VAL A 78 -3.54 -4.66 -8.20
C VAL A 78 -3.38 -3.23 -8.74
N VAL A 79 -2.70 -3.08 -9.88
CA VAL A 79 -2.55 -1.79 -10.56
C VAL A 79 -3.90 -1.28 -11.04
N ASN A 80 -4.72 -2.16 -11.63
CA ASN A 80 -6.06 -1.85 -12.10
C ASN A 80 -7.01 -1.47 -10.97
N ASP A 81 -6.92 -2.11 -9.80
CA ASP A 81 -7.72 -1.73 -8.62
C ASP A 81 -7.40 -0.29 -8.19
N VAL A 82 -6.12 0.07 -8.15
CA VAL A 82 -5.70 1.46 -7.85
C VAL A 82 -6.18 2.41 -8.96
N TYR A 83 -6.08 2.02 -10.23
CA TYR A 83 -6.57 2.84 -11.34
C TYR A 83 -8.09 3.07 -11.28
N ASN A 84 -8.87 2.02 -11.04
CA ASN A 84 -10.32 2.09 -10.90
C ASN A 84 -10.70 3.00 -9.72
N SER A 85 -9.97 2.90 -8.61
CA SER A 85 -10.17 3.77 -7.45
C SER A 85 -9.86 5.25 -7.78
N TYR A 86 -8.84 5.51 -8.61
CA TYR A 86 -8.56 6.84 -9.16
C TYR A 86 -9.74 7.34 -10.01
N LEU A 87 -10.23 6.53 -10.95
CA LEU A 87 -11.33 6.89 -11.85
C LEU A 87 -12.60 7.24 -11.08
N GLN A 88 -12.98 6.43 -10.10
CA GLN A 88 -14.16 6.66 -9.26
C GLN A 88 -14.12 8.02 -8.55
N ILE A 89 -12.97 8.42 -8.00
CA ILE A 89 -12.83 9.71 -7.33
C ILE A 89 -12.74 10.86 -8.33
N LYS A 90 -12.08 10.66 -9.47
CA LYS A 90 -11.98 11.67 -10.51
C LYS A 90 -13.33 11.94 -11.18
N GLU A 91 -14.16 10.92 -11.36
CA GLU A 91 -15.54 11.07 -11.85
C GLU A 91 -16.37 11.94 -10.90
N LYS A 92 -16.23 11.74 -9.59
CA LYS A 92 -16.94 12.51 -8.58
C LYS A 92 -16.45 13.95 -8.44
N TYR A 93 -15.17 14.18 -8.71
CA TYR A 93 -14.50 15.48 -8.54
C TYR A 93 -13.59 15.80 -9.74
N PRO A 94 -14.19 16.03 -10.93
CA PRO A 94 -13.45 16.11 -12.20
C PRO A 94 -12.44 17.25 -12.24
N ASP A 95 -12.78 18.40 -11.66
CA ASP A 95 -12.00 19.64 -11.78
C ASP A 95 -11.01 19.87 -10.63
N LEU A 96 -11.04 19.03 -9.59
CA LEU A 96 -10.15 19.20 -8.46
C LEU A 96 -8.72 18.77 -8.80
N PRO A 97 -7.70 19.50 -8.30
CA PRO A 97 -6.32 19.06 -8.33
C PRO A 97 -6.17 17.67 -7.69
N TYR A 98 -5.41 16.79 -8.34
CA TYR A 98 -5.24 15.40 -7.94
C TYR A 98 -3.77 15.10 -7.62
N TYR A 99 -3.49 14.60 -6.43
CA TYR A 99 -2.16 14.27 -5.96
C TYR A 99 -2.11 12.78 -5.62
N LEU A 100 -1.07 12.10 -6.06
CA LEU A 100 -0.89 10.66 -5.84
C LEU A 100 0.33 10.41 -4.96
N ILE A 101 0.17 9.63 -3.90
CA ILE A 101 1.24 9.26 -2.97
C ILE A 101 1.37 7.75 -2.97
N GLY A 102 2.56 7.24 -3.29
CA GLY A 102 2.88 5.82 -3.19
C GLY A 102 4.02 5.59 -2.20
N PHE A 103 3.78 4.78 -1.17
CA PHE A 103 4.81 4.42 -0.18
C PHE A 103 5.27 2.97 -0.34
N SER A 104 6.59 2.73 -0.33
CA SER A 104 7.19 1.40 -0.43
C SER A 104 6.63 0.60 -1.61
N LEU A 105 5.91 -0.50 -1.37
CA LEU A 105 5.18 -1.26 -2.39
C LEU A 105 4.26 -0.38 -3.24
N GLY A 106 3.49 0.50 -2.61
CA GLY A 106 2.60 1.45 -3.28
C GLY A 106 3.34 2.38 -4.24
N SER A 107 4.62 2.71 -3.97
CA SER A 107 5.42 3.50 -4.91
C SER A 107 5.67 2.76 -6.22
N PHE A 108 5.84 1.42 -6.19
CA PHE A 108 6.00 0.61 -7.39
C PHE A 108 4.69 0.46 -8.16
N ILE A 109 3.57 0.28 -7.44
CA ILE A 109 2.23 0.25 -8.04
C ILE A 109 1.93 1.56 -8.75
N VAL A 110 2.18 2.70 -8.08
CA VAL A 110 1.99 4.04 -8.68
C VAL A 110 2.88 4.25 -9.90
N ARG A 111 4.14 3.82 -9.85
CA ARG A 111 5.04 3.88 -11.03
C ARG A 111 4.48 3.07 -12.20
N ASN A 112 4.03 1.85 -11.95
CA ASN A 112 3.45 0.98 -12.98
C ASN A 112 2.19 1.62 -13.59
N LEU A 113 1.29 2.09 -12.73
CA LEU A 113 0.07 2.81 -13.10
C LEU A 113 0.37 3.97 -14.06
N MET A 114 1.32 4.84 -13.70
CA MET A 114 1.67 6.02 -14.52
C MET A 114 2.33 5.65 -15.85
N ILE A 115 3.10 4.56 -15.89
CA ILE A 115 3.74 4.07 -17.13
C ILE A 115 2.69 3.52 -18.10
N GLU A 116 1.74 2.73 -17.59
CA GLU A 116 0.66 2.11 -18.38
C GLU A 116 -0.42 3.12 -18.79
N ASN A 117 -0.67 4.13 -17.96
CA ASN A 117 -1.75 5.10 -18.16
C ASN A 117 -1.17 6.50 -18.37
N ARG A 118 -0.54 6.74 -19.53
CA ARG A 118 0.09 8.06 -19.83
C ARG A 118 -0.90 9.23 -19.91
N SER A 119 -2.20 8.94 -20.02
CA SER A 119 -3.28 9.92 -20.00
C SER A 119 -3.78 10.26 -18.58
N LEU A 120 -3.20 9.67 -17.54
CA LEU A 120 -3.56 9.90 -16.15
C LEU A 120 -3.41 11.39 -15.80
N LYS A 121 -4.51 12.03 -15.36
CA LYS A 121 -4.57 13.46 -15.07
C LYS A 121 -4.31 13.70 -13.58
N ILE A 122 -3.04 13.82 -13.22
CA ILE A 122 -2.59 14.18 -11.88
C ILE A 122 -1.75 15.46 -11.91
N ASN A 123 -1.79 16.22 -10.81
CA ASN A 123 -1.06 17.46 -10.62
C ASN A 123 0.33 17.24 -10.02
N ALA A 124 0.47 16.25 -9.13
CA ALA A 124 1.78 15.80 -8.65
C ALA A 124 1.75 14.35 -8.16
N CYS A 125 2.92 13.73 -8.10
CA CYS A 125 3.14 12.39 -7.58
C CYS A 125 4.30 12.41 -6.58
N LEU A 126 4.10 11.79 -5.41
CA LEU A 126 5.11 11.61 -4.38
C LEU A 126 5.40 10.11 -4.21
N LEU A 127 6.65 9.71 -4.46
CA LEU A 127 7.11 8.33 -4.31
C LEU A 127 8.01 8.23 -3.09
N LEU A 128 7.52 7.62 -2.01
CA LEU A 128 8.19 7.52 -0.72
C LEU A 128 8.73 6.11 -0.51
N GLY A 129 9.97 5.98 -0.04
CA GLY A 129 10.60 4.68 0.19
C GLY A 129 10.70 3.82 -1.08
N THR A 130 10.81 4.45 -2.25
CA THR A 130 10.94 3.75 -3.54
C THR A 130 12.37 3.28 -3.79
N GLY A 131 12.58 2.49 -4.84
CA GLY A 131 13.90 1.98 -5.19
C GLY A 131 14.07 1.60 -6.65
N TYR A 132 15.32 1.31 -7.00
CA TYR A 132 15.70 0.75 -8.29
C TYR A 132 16.70 -0.38 -8.06
N GLN A 133 16.60 -1.43 -8.87
CA GLN A 133 17.52 -2.57 -8.85
C GLN A 133 17.96 -2.85 -10.28
N SER A 134 19.20 -3.32 -10.45
CA SER A 134 19.73 -3.62 -11.78
C SER A 134 18.94 -4.77 -12.44
N PRO A 135 18.79 -4.78 -13.77
CA PRO A 135 18.08 -5.85 -14.47
C PRO A 135 18.66 -7.24 -14.20
N ILE A 136 19.99 -7.33 -14.03
CA ILE A 136 20.70 -8.58 -13.73
C ILE A 136 20.29 -9.11 -12.35
N LEU A 137 20.32 -8.24 -11.33
CA LEU A 137 19.92 -8.61 -9.98
C LEU A 137 18.45 -9.04 -9.93
N LEU A 138 17.56 -8.31 -10.61
CA LEU A 138 16.14 -8.66 -10.68
C LEU A 138 15.91 -10.03 -11.35
N LYS A 139 16.65 -10.35 -12.42
CA LYS A 139 16.59 -11.68 -13.05
C LYS A 139 17.01 -12.79 -12.08
N MET A 140 18.09 -12.59 -11.33
CA MET A 140 18.57 -13.55 -10.33
C MET A 140 17.55 -13.75 -9.20
N VAL A 141 17.05 -12.66 -8.61
CA VAL A 141 16.04 -12.71 -7.53
C VAL A 141 14.75 -13.37 -8.03
N LYS A 142 14.27 -13.03 -9.22
CA LYS A 142 13.07 -13.65 -9.82
C LYS A 142 13.25 -15.16 -10.00
N PHE A 143 14.44 -15.62 -10.41
CA PHE A 143 14.73 -17.05 -10.50
C PHE A 143 14.63 -17.74 -9.13
N VAL A 144 15.26 -17.17 -8.09
CA VAL A 144 15.21 -17.71 -6.73
C VAL A 144 13.77 -17.76 -6.19
N VAL A 145 13.01 -16.69 -6.38
CA VAL A 145 11.59 -16.60 -5.98
C VAL A 145 10.76 -17.67 -6.68
N LYS A 146 10.89 -17.82 -8.01
CA LYS A 146 10.13 -18.84 -8.78
C LYS A 146 10.45 -20.26 -8.33
N GLN A 147 11.72 -20.57 -8.09
CA GLN A 147 12.11 -21.91 -7.67
C GLN A 147 11.66 -22.23 -6.23
N ASN A 148 11.59 -21.23 -5.35
CA ASN A 148 11.00 -21.39 -4.02
C ASN A 148 9.48 -21.56 -4.11
N GLY A 149 8.78 -20.72 -4.88
CA GLY A 149 7.33 -20.80 -5.06
C GLY A 149 6.88 -22.15 -5.64
N LYS A 150 7.62 -22.74 -6.59
CA LYS A 150 7.34 -24.10 -7.10
C LYS A 150 7.43 -25.19 -6.02
N LYS A 151 8.28 -25.02 -5.01
CA LYS A 151 8.48 -26.01 -3.95
C LYS A 151 7.54 -25.80 -2.77
N ALA A 152 7.29 -24.55 -2.42
CA ALA A 152 6.54 -24.17 -1.22
C ALA A 152 5.08 -23.77 -1.49
N GLY A 153 4.70 -23.54 -2.74
CA GLY A 153 3.46 -22.85 -3.14
C GLY A 153 3.70 -21.35 -3.36
N GLU A 154 3.01 -20.73 -4.33
CA GLU A 154 3.12 -19.28 -4.62
C GLU A 154 2.44 -18.43 -3.53
N GLU A 155 1.56 -19.07 -2.77
CA GLU A 155 0.79 -18.51 -1.69
C GLU A 155 1.53 -18.55 -0.35
N HIS A 156 2.73 -19.13 -0.31
CA HIS A 156 3.55 -19.25 0.89
C HIS A 156 4.85 -18.45 0.77
N SER A 157 5.22 -17.73 1.82
CA SER A 157 6.57 -17.18 1.96
C SER A 157 7.47 -18.17 2.71
N THR A 158 8.75 -18.21 2.34
CA THR A 158 9.78 -18.96 3.06
C THR A 158 10.72 -18.00 3.77
N SER A 159 11.41 -18.46 4.82
CA SER A 159 12.39 -17.62 5.53
C SER A 159 13.50 -17.08 4.63
N LEU A 160 13.83 -17.78 3.54
CA LEU A 160 14.76 -17.27 2.52
C LEU A 160 14.18 -16.02 1.83
N ILE A 161 12.93 -16.10 1.37
CA ILE A 161 12.24 -15.01 0.66
C ILE A 161 12.01 -13.82 1.59
N ASP A 162 11.55 -14.06 2.82
CA ASP A 162 11.39 -13.01 3.83
C ASP A 162 12.72 -12.30 4.12
N ASN A 163 13.81 -13.07 4.22
CA ASN A 163 15.13 -12.49 4.45
C ASN A 163 15.63 -11.66 3.27
N LEU A 164 15.40 -12.11 2.04
CA LEU A 164 15.74 -11.35 0.83
C LEU A 164 14.93 -10.06 0.74
N ALA A 165 13.65 -10.10 1.11
CA ALA A 165 12.75 -8.96 1.04
C ALA A 165 13.01 -7.93 2.16
N PHE A 166 13.20 -8.35 3.41
CA PHE A 166 13.13 -7.45 4.57
C PHE A 166 14.40 -7.34 5.41
N LYS A 167 15.23 -8.39 5.46
CA LYS A 167 16.37 -8.44 6.39
C LYS A 167 17.38 -7.32 6.16
N ASN A 168 17.62 -6.95 4.91
CA ASN A 168 18.56 -5.88 4.59
C ASN A 168 18.09 -4.50 5.05
N TYR A 169 16.78 -4.27 5.14
CA TYR A 169 16.25 -3.00 5.65
C TYR A 169 16.42 -2.89 7.18
N ASN A 170 16.20 -3.98 7.92
CA ASN A 170 16.35 -3.96 9.39
C ASN A 170 17.81 -3.93 9.87
N LYS A 171 18.78 -4.41 9.08
CA LYS A 171 20.21 -4.41 9.45
C LYS A 171 20.75 -3.01 9.79
N LYS A 172 20.10 -1.94 9.33
CA LYS A 172 20.48 -0.56 9.64
C LYS A 172 20.15 -0.16 11.09
N PHE A 173 19.27 -0.91 11.76
CA PHE A 173 18.84 -0.64 13.13
C PHE A 173 19.49 -1.65 14.09
N LYS A 174 20.50 -1.19 14.83
CA LYS A 174 21.20 -2.04 15.82
C LYS A 174 20.28 -2.52 16.95
N ASP A 175 19.22 -1.75 17.24
CA ASP A 175 18.22 -2.04 18.26
C ASP A 175 16.87 -2.49 17.65
N ALA A 176 16.90 -3.19 16.51
CA ALA A 176 15.68 -3.66 15.87
C ALA A 176 14.93 -4.62 16.82
N SER A 177 13.66 -4.32 17.07
CA SER A 177 12.80 -5.07 18.00
C SER A 177 11.78 -5.98 17.29
N SER A 178 11.65 -5.85 15.97
CA SER A 178 10.76 -6.60 15.09
C SER A 178 11.33 -6.77 13.67
N ASN A 179 10.60 -7.49 12.82
CA ASN A 179 10.92 -7.64 11.40
C ASN A 179 10.52 -6.42 10.54
N ALA A 180 9.97 -5.36 11.12
CA ALA A 180 9.46 -4.20 10.38
C ALA A 180 9.97 -2.84 10.91
N ASP A 181 11.00 -2.83 11.77
CA ASP A 181 11.58 -1.59 12.33
C ASP A 181 12.10 -0.63 11.24
N TRP A 182 12.40 -1.14 10.05
CA TRP A 182 12.75 -0.34 8.89
C TRP A 182 11.71 0.69 8.43
N LEU A 183 10.45 0.55 8.85
CA LEU A 183 9.38 1.49 8.48
C LEU A 183 9.51 2.86 9.15
N LEU A 184 10.07 2.91 10.36
CA LEU A 184 10.11 4.12 11.17
C LEU A 184 11.41 4.19 11.96
N GLU A 185 12.14 5.30 11.81
CA GLU A 185 13.39 5.50 12.55
C GLU A 185 13.15 5.84 14.03
N ASP A 186 12.10 6.62 14.32
CA ASP A 186 11.77 7.04 15.68
C ASP A 186 11.32 5.87 16.56
N LYS A 187 12.05 5.64 17.66
CA LYS A 187 11.82 4.52 18.58
C LYS A 187 10.44 4.57 19.26
N LYS A 188 9.91 5.77 19.53
CA LYS A 188 8.62 5.94 20.21
C LYS A 188 7.47 5.67 19.23
N ALA A 189 7.56 6.19 18.02
CA ALA A 189 6.65 5.92 16.92
C ALA A 189 6.66 4.43 16.55
N ARG A 190 7.82 3.75 16.54
CA ARG A 190 7.88 2.29 16.33
C ARG A 190 7.04 1.52 17.33
N LYS A 191 7.15 1.83 18.63
CA LYS A 191 6.37 1.14 19.66
C LYS A 191 4.86 1.30 19.48
N GLN A 192 4.42 2.43 18.91
CA GLN A 192 3.01 2.72 18.66
C GLN A 192 2.52 2.11 17.34
N CYS A 193 3.34 2.16 16.29
CA CYS A 193 2.94 1.81 14.93
C CYS A 193 3.21 0.35 14.55
N LEU A 194 4.25 -0.29 15.07
CA LEU A 194 4.58 -1.68 14.72
C LEU A 194 3.48 -2.67 15.13
N PRO A 195 2.83 -2.53 16.30
CA PRO A 195 1.71 -3.40 16.66
C PRO A 195 0.51 -3.28 15.71
N LEU A 196 0.38 -2.14 15.02
CA LEU A 196 -0.70 -1.84 14.06
C LEU A 196 -0.43 -2.36 12.65
N LEU A 197 0.75 -2.97 12.41
CA LEU A 197 1.05 -3.61 11.13
C LEU A 197 0.18 -4.85 10.96
N TRP A 198 -0.47 -4.97 9.81
CA TRP A 198 -1.40 -6.07 9.48
C TRP A 198 -2.61 -6.25 10.40
N THR A 199 -2.70 -5.57 11.54
CA THR A 199 -3.83 -5.68 12.46
C THR A 199 -4.88 -4.64 12.12
N MET A 200 -6.06 -5.13 11.75
CA MET A 200 -7.26 -4.33 11.95
C MET A 200 -7.46 -4.20 13.45
N GLU A 201 -7.53 -2.98 13.98
CA GLU A 201 -8.07 -2.76 15.32
C GLU A 201 -9.46 -3.42 15.36
N LYS A 202 -9.53 -4.59 16.00
CA LYS A 202 -10.75 -4.97 16.70
C LYS A 202 -10.91 -3.89 17.77
N ASP A 203 -12.06 -3.21 17.77
CA ASP A 203 -12.48 -2.25 18.80
C ASP A 203 -12.09 -0.76 18.66
N VAL A 204 -12.31 -0.17 17.48
CA VAL A 204 -12.79 1.23 17.46
C VAL A 204 -14.19 1.23 16.87
N THR A 205 -15.18 1.22 17.76
CA THR A 205 -16.57 1.52 17.46
C THR A 205 -16.62 2.88 16.77
N MET A 206 -16.86 2.89 15.46
CA MET A 206 -17.30 4.09 14.76
C MET A 206 -18.67 4.46 15.33
N ARG A 207 -18.68 5.39 16.29
CA ARG A 207 -19.89 6.12 16.65
C ARG A 207 -20.28 6.94 15.42
N SER A 208 -21.28 6.45 14.70
CA SER A 208 -22.09 7.29 13.82
C SER A 208 -22.88 8.25 14.70
N SER A 209 -22.56 9.54 14.61
CA SER A 209 -23.47 10.64 14.87
C SER A 209 -23.42 11.57 13.68
#